data_AF-A0A9W7DZV6-F1
#
_entry.id   AF-A0A9W7DZV6-F1
#
_cell.length_a   1.000
_cell.length_b   1.000
_cell.length_c   1.000
_cell.angle_alpha   90.00
_cell.angle_beta   90.00
_cell.angle_gamma   90.00
#
_symmetry.space_group_name_H-M   'P 1'
#
loop_
_entity.id
_entity.type
_entity.pdbx_description
1 polymer ?
#
loop_
_entity_poly.entity_id
_entity_poly.type
_entity_poly.pdbx_seq_one_letter_code
_entity_poly.pdbx_strand_id
1 'polypeptide(L)'
;MVEIGGLSTFNIQHGYVEALVRGMRNSFVSDSDYHHLTQCDTLEDCKLNLTESDYGASIQNDSTLTPQDLQKAAIDKLAVEFQYLRSQSVAPLSQFLDFITHEYMIDNIMMLLKGTMAGRDINELISQAHPLGMFKESTMRSVVAFESNAKGYADLYQCVLVDTPVGVYFSKFLQESSQNVGMAGEIRNVLEETEIEIIKASLMKYYLEDFYAFCSSLGGDTATIMCEILAVRADTQAINVTLNSFGTPLNEPSMRSTDRKRLYPSIGFLYPAGTNMLAAVSDEER
;
A
#
# COMPACT_ATOMS: atom_id res chain seq x y z
N MET A 1 -24.03 4.36 28.18
CA MET A 1 -23.66 3.29 27.24
C MET A 1 -22.28 2.81 27.65
N VAL A 2 -22.06 1.51 27.74
CA VAL A 2 -20.73 0.97 28.01
C VAL A 2 -19.86 1.25 26.78
N GLU A 3 -18.69 1.84 26.97
CA GLU A 3 -17.72 2.07 25.90
C GLU A 3 -17.24 0.71 25.38
N ILE A 4 -17.62 0.36 24.16
CA ILE A 4 -17.31 -0.93 23.55
C ILE A 4 -15.90 -0.83 22.96
N GLY A 5 -15.02 -1.77 23.30
CA GLY A 5 -13.63 -1.80 22.85
C GLY A 5 -12.60 -1.84 23.98
N GLY A 6 -13.01 -1.54 25.22
CA GLY A 6 -12.15 -1.73 26.40
C GLY A 6 -11.95 -3.21 26.75
N LEU A 7 -10.95 -3.52 27.59
CA LEU A 7 -10.53 -4.88 27.95
C LEU A 7 -11.70 -5.84 28.30
N SER A 8 -12.72 -5.37 29.01
CA SER A 8 -13.88 -6.18 29.42
C SER A 8 -15.02 -6.26 28.40
N THR A 9 -14.95 -5.48 27.30
CA THR A 9 -16.02 -5.32 26.31
C THR A 9 -15.58 -5.65 24.89
N PHE A 10 -14.27 -5.75 24.64
CA PHE A 10 -13.69 -6.11 23.35
C PHE A 10 -14.30 -7.38 22.75
N ASN A 11 -14.42 -8.43 23.58
CA ASN A 11 -14.94 -9.73 23.15
C ASN A 11 -16.42 -9.71 22.75
N ILE A 12 -17.17 -8.65 23.07
CA ILE A 12 -18.58 -8.52 22.67
C ILE A 12 -18.70 -8.37 21.14
N GLN A 13 -17.77 -7.66 20.50
CA GLN A 13 -17.80 -7.39 19.05
C GLN A 13 -16.63 -8.02 18.29
N HIS A 14 -15.49 -8.24 18.95
CA HIS A 14 -14.25 -8.60 18.26
C HIS A 14 -13.67 -9.96 18.69
N GLY A 15 -14.28 -10.66 19.66
CA GLY A 15 -13.74 -11.92 20.17
C GLY A 15 -13.69 -13.04 19.12
N TYR A 16 -14.72 -13.17 18.28
CA TYR A 16 -14.72 -14.13 17.17
C TYR A 16 -13.63 -13.82 16.14
N VAL A 17 -13.52 -12.55 15.77
CA VAL A 17 -12.56 -12.08 14.77
C VAL A 17 -11.12 -12.21 15.28
N GLU A 18 -10.86 -11.93 16.56
CA GLU A 18 -9.55 -12.18 17.19
C GLU A 18 -9.20 -13.68 17.19
N ALA A 19 -10.14 -14.54 17.59
CA ALA A 19 -9.92 -15.99 17.58
C ALA A 19 -9.60 -16.50 16.16
N LEU A 20 -10.28 -15.97 15.15
CA LEU A 20 -10.04 -16.28 13.74
C LEU A 20 -8.61 -15.89 13.31
N VAL A 21 -8.17 -14.65 13.60
CA VAL A 21 -6.81 -14.19 13.27
C VAL A 21 -5.75 -15.02 14.00
N ARG A 22 -5.98 -15.36 15.28
CA ARG A 22 -5.08 -16.23 16.04
C ARG A 22 -5.03 -17.65 15.48
N GLY A 23 -6.14 -18.14 14.94
CA GLY A 23 -6.19 -19.40 14.20
C GLY A 23 -5.37 -19.34 12.92
N MET A 24 -5.57 -18.30 12.10
CA MET A 24 -4.80 -18.05 10.87
C MET A 24 -3.30 -17.92 11.15
N ARG A 25 -2.89 -17.33 12.27
CA ARG A 25 -1.46 -17.27 12.66
C ARG A 25 -0.80 -18.65 12.75
N ASN A 26 -1.55 -19.69 13.12
CA ASN A 26 -1.00 -21.04 13.22
C ASN A 26 -0.70 -21.66 11.85
N SER A 27 -1.19 -21.07 10.75
CA SER A 27 -0.89 -21.50 9.39
C SER A 27 0.47 -21.00 8.89
N PHE A 28 1.17 -20.18 9.68
CA PHE A 28 2.50 -19.69 9.30
C PHE A 28 3.50 -20.85 9.31
N VAL A 29 4.27 -20.91 8.22
CA VAL A 29 5.37 -21.86 8.02
C VAL A 29 6.34 -21.72 9.19
N SER A 30 6.58 -22.83 9.89
CA SER A 30 7.47 -22.87 11.03
C SER A 30 8.94 -23.04 10.61
N ASP A 31 9.87 -22.85 11.54
CA ASP A 31 11.31 -23.05 11.28
C ASP A 31 11.61 -24.48 10.78
N SER A 32 10.88 -25.50 11.27
CA SER A 32 11.02 -26.87 10.78
C SER A 32 10.53 -27.04 9.34
N ASP A 33 9.42 -26.38 8.98
CA ASP A 33 8.88 -26.44 7.63
C ASP A 33 9.83 -25.74 6.65
N TYR A 34 10.38 -24.58 7.04
CA TYR A 34 11.44 -23.91 6.26
C TYR A 34 12.66 -24.82 6.08
N HIS A 35 13.07 -25.55 7.12
CA HIS A 35 14.19 -26.49 7.02
C HIS A 35 13.91 -27.58 5.99
N HIS A 36 12.72 -28.17 5.98
CA HIS A 36 12.33 -29.16 4.96
C HIS A 36 12.31 -28.57 3.55
N LEU A 37 11.79 -27.34 3.38
CA LEU A 37 11.78 -26.65 2.08
C LEU A 37 13.19 -26.39 1.54
N THR A 38 14.15 -26.06 2.40
CA THR A 38 15.55 -25.85 1.96
C THR A 38 16.27 -27.12 1.52
N GLN A 39 15.74 -28.29 1.87
CA GLN A 39 16.30 -29.59 1.50
C GLN A 39 15.66 -30.20 0.24
N CYS A 40 14.65 -29.52 -0.33
CA CYS A 40 13.99 -29.98 -1.55
C CYS A 40 14.91 -29.81 -2.76
N ASP A 41 15.05 -30.87 -3.56
CA ASP A 41 15.84 -30.84 -4.79
C ASP A 41 15.04 -30.31 -6.00
N THR A 42 13.71 -30.47 -5.95
CA THR A 42 12.80 -30.05 -7.03
C THR A 42 11.58 -29.25 -6.53
N LEU A 43 10.92 -28.52 -7.43
CA LEU A 43 9.68 -27.80 -7.11
C LEU A 43 8.51 -28.75 -6.77
N GLU A 44 8.54 -29.98 -7.28
CA GLU A 44 7.55 -30.99 -6.91
C GLU A 44 7.74 -31.45 -5.45
N ASP A 45 8.99 -31.56 -4.97
CA ASP A 45 9.27 -31.85 -3.57
C ASP A 45 8.79 -30.71 -2.66
N CYS A 46 9.01 -29.45 -3.07
CA CYS A 46 8.46 -28.29 -2.38
C CYS A 46 6.93 -28.35 -2.32
N LYS A 47 6.28 -28.70 -3.44
CA LYS A 47 4.82 -28.83 -3.53
C LYS A 47 4.29 -29.92 -2.60
N LEU A 48 4.96 -31.07 -2.53
CA LEU A 48 4.59 -32.16 -1.62
C LEU A 48 4.66 -31.72 -0.15
N ASN A 49 5.75 -31.08 0.26
CA ASN A 49 5.90 -30.54 1.62
C ASN A 49 4.83 -29.49 1.94
N LEU A 50 4.55 -28.57 1.01
CA LEU A 50 3.52 -27.55 1.18
C LEU A 50 2.09 -28.14 1.18
N THR A 51 1.88 -29.32 0.61
CA THR A 51 0.58 -30.00 0.63
C THR A 51 0.21 -30.48 2.03
N GLU A 52 1.20 -30.78 2.88
CA GLU A 52 0.98 -31.11 4.30
C GLU A 52 0.68 -29.88 5.16
N SER A 53 0.90 -28.67 4.61
CA SER A 53 0.58 -27.40 5.26
C SER A 53 -0.80 -26.86 4.85
N ASP A 54 -1.21 -25.75 5.48
CA ASP A 54 -2.46 -25.03 5.16
C ASP A 54 -2.48 -24.41 3.74
N TYR A 55 -1.35 -24.44 3.02
CA TYR A 55 -1.26 -24.03 1.61
C TYR A 55 -1.66 -25.13 0.63
N GLY A 56 -1.83 -26.38 1.07
CA GLY A 56 -2.08 -27.51 0.19
C GLY A 56 -3.31 -27.34 -0.72
N ALA A 57 -4.41 -26.83 -0.18
CA ALA A 57 -5.63 -26.60 -0.96
C ALA A 57 -5.43 -25.55 -2.07
N SER A 58 -4.52 -24.59 -1.89
CA SER A 58 -4.26 -23.50 -2.85
C SER A 58 -3.36 -23.94 -4.02
N ILE A 59 -2.56 -24.99 -3.84
CA ILE A 59 -1.56 -25.45 -4.82
C ILE A 59 -1.95 -26.77 -5.51
N GLN A 60 -3.08 -27.38 -5.14
CA GLN A 60 -3.50 -28.71 -5.60
C GLN A 60 -3.76 -28.79 -7.12
N ASN A 61 -4.28 -27.72 -7.73
CA ASN A 61 -4.78 -27.77 -9.10
C ASN A 61 -3.72 -27.55 -10.19
N ASP A 62 -2.52 -27.09 -9.84
CA ASP A 62 -1.49 -26.75 -10.82
C ASP A 62 -0.62 -27.98 -11.15
N SER A 63 -0.71 -28.49 -12.38
CA SER A 63 0.03 -29.67 -12.82
C SER A 63 1.54 -29.44 -12.99
N THR A 64 1.96 -28.18 -13.14
CA THR A 64 3.36 -27.75 -13.23
C THR A 64 3.50 -26.48 -12.40
N LEU A 65 4.11 -26.58 -11.22
CA LEU A 65 4.25 -25.45 -10.30
C LEU A 65 5.47 -24.61 -10.71
N THR A 66 5.26 -23.35 -11.11
CA THR A 66 6.36 -22.38 -11.19
C THR A 66 6.47 -21.58 -9.89
N PRO A 67 7.63 -20.94 -9.60
CA PRO A 67 7.75 -20.06 -8.44
C PRO A 67 6.76 -18.89 -8.46
N GLN A 68 6.39 -18.40 -9.65
CA GLN A 68 5.40 -17.32 -9.82
C GLN A 68 3.99 -17.80 -9.45
N ASP A 69 3.62 -19.02 -9.84
CA ASP A 69 2.32 -19.61 -9.49
C ASP A 69 2.21 -19.80 -7.98
N LEU A 70 3.29 -20.26 -7.32
CA LEU A 70 3.32 -20.40 -5.87
C LEU A 70 3.16 -19.05 -5.16
N GLN A 71 3.87 -18.01 -5.61
CA GLN A 71 3.73 -16.66 -5.07
C GLN A 71 2.29 -16.16 -5.22
N LYS A 72 1.70 -16.35 -6.41
CA LYS A 72 0.32 -15.95 -6.68
C LYS A 72 -0.67 -16.70 -5.80
N ALA A 73 -0.56 -18.02 -5.68
CA ALA A 73 -1.43 -18.84 -4.84
C ALA A 73 -1.37 -18.42 -3.36
N ALA A 74 -0.17 -18.07 -2.86
CA ALA A 74 0.01 -17.58 -1.49
C ALA A 74 -0.66 -16.21 -1.27
N ILE A 75 -0.52 -15.28 -2.22
CA ILE A 75 -1.15 -13.96 -2.17
C ILE A 75 -2.68 -14.08 -2.28
N ASP A 76 -3.18 -14.93 -3.17
CA ASP A 76 -4.62 -15.16 -3.37
C ASP A 76 -5.25 -15.78 -2.12
N LYS A 77 -4.58 -16.76 -1.49
CA LYS A 77 -5.02 -17.32 -0.20
C LYS A 77 -5.10 -16.25 0.87
N LEU A 78 -4.05 -15.44 1.03
CA LEU A 78 -4.03 -14.33 1.99
C LEU A 78 -5.18 -13.35 1.73
N ALA A 79 -5.44 -13.01 0.47
CA ALA A 79 -6.49 -12.09 0.09
C ALA A 79 -7.89 -12.63 0.41
N VAL A 80 -8.14 -13.92 0.14
CA VAL A 80 -9.41 -14.58 0.48
C VAL A 80 -9.63 -14.58 2.00
N GLU A 81 -8.61 -14.93 2.77
CA GLU A 81 -8.67 -14.94 4.24
C GLU A 81 -8.89 -13.55 4.83
N PHE A 82 -8.19 -12.54 4.30
CA PHE A 82 -8.37 -11.14 4.69
C PHE A 82 -9.78 -10.63 4.35
N GLN A 83 -10.30 -10.93 3.16
CA GLN A 83 -11.67 -10.55 2.78
C GLN A 83 -12.71 -11.23 3.67
N TYR A 84 -12.50 -12.50 4.01
CA TYR A 84 -13.34 -13.20 4.97
C TYR A 84 -13.30 -12.51 6.33
N LEU A 85 -12.11 -12.21 6.86
CA LEU A 85 -11.94 -11.45 8.10
C LEU A 85 -12.67 -10.11 8.07
N ARG A 86 -12.52 -9.36 6.98
CA ARG A 86 -13.17 -8.07 6.76
C ARG A 86 -14.70 -8.17 6.72
N SER A 87 -15.24 -9.25 6.16
CA SER A 87 -16.69 -9.51 6.08
C SER A 87 -17.33 -9.77 7.45
N GLN A 88 -16.55 -10.30 8.40
CA GLN A 88 -17.00 -10.60 9.77
C GLN A 88 -16.73 -9.45 10.75
N SER A 89 -16.08 -8.38 10.29
CA SER A 89 -15.68 -7.25 11.12
C SER A 89 -16.70 -6.12 11.05
N VAL A 90 -16.99 -5.51 12.19
CA VAL A 90 -17.81 -4.30 12.31
C VAL A 90 -16.95 -3.10 12.71
N ALA A 91 -17.48 -1.88 12.55
CA ALA A 91 -16.76 -0.67 12.98
C ALA A 91 -16.48 -0.72 14.50
N PRO A 92 -15.28 -0.32 14.96
CA PRO A 92 -14.21 0.37 14.20
C PRO A 92 -13.25 -0.55 13.43
N LEU A 93 -13.23 -1.86 13.71
CA LEU A 93 -12.29 -2.82 13.10
C LEU A 93 -12.45 -2.94 11.58
N SER A 94 -13.68 -2.86 11.08
CA SER A 94 -13.94 -2.85 9.63
C SER A 94 -13.21 -1.70 8.92
N GLN A 95 -13.22 -0.51 9.50
CA GLN A 95 -12.55 0.67 8.96
C GLN A 95 -11.03 0.53 9.06
N PHE A 96 -10.53 -0.04 10.16
CA PHE A 96 -9.11 -0.36 10.32
C PHE A 96 -8.60 -1.29 9.20
N LEU A 97 -9.36 -2.34 8.90
CA LEU A 97 -9.03 -3.26 7.81
C LEU A 97 -9.13 -2.60 6.43
N ASP A 98 -10.07 -1.66 6.22
CA ASP A 98 -10.12 -0.86 4.99
C ASP A 98 -8.88 0.02 4.83
N PHE A 99 -8.36 0.62 5.91
CA PHE A 99 -7.11 1.37 5.84
C PHE A 99 -5.94 0.51 5.35
N ILE A 100 -5.84 -0.76 5.76
CA ILE A 100 -4.79 -1.67 5.28
C ILE A 100 -4.90 -1.87 3.76
N THR A 101 -6.10 -1.94 3.19
CA THR A 101 -6.28 -2.14 1.74
C THR A 101 -5.97 -0.89 0.91
N HIS A 102 -6.05 0.30 1.51
CA HIS A 102 -5.75 1.56 0.83
C HIS A 102 -4.32 1.62 0.29
N GLU A 103 -3.35 1.04 1.00
CA GLU A 103 -1.95 0.95 0.53
C GLU A 103 -1.85 0.18 -0.79
N TYR A 104 -2.44 -1.02 -0.84
CA TYR A 104 -2.49 -1.83 -2.06
C TYR A 104 -3.28 -1.16 -3.19
N MET A 105 -4.30 -0.39 -2.84
CA MET A 105 -5.09 0.36 -3.81
C MET A 105 -4.27 1.49 -4.45
N ILE A 106 -3.48 2.22 -3.66
CA ILE A 106 -2.54 3.24 -4.18
C ILE A 106 -1.54 2.57 -5.12
N ASP A 107 -0.93 1.46 -4.69
CA ASP A 107 0.04 0.72 -5.52
C ASP A 107 -0.57 0.25 -6.85
N ASN A 108 -1.79 -0.32 -6.82
CA ASN A 108 -2.49 -0.75 -8.02
C ASN A 108 -2.77 0.44 -8.95
N ILE A 109 -3.25 1.58 -8.45
CA ILE A 109 -3.49 2.77 -9.29
C ILE A 109 -2.18 3.24 -9.93
N MET A 110 -1.09 3.33 -9.16
CA MET A 110 0.21 3.74 -9.69
C MET A 110 0.75 2.76 -10.73
N MET A 111 0.57 1.44 -10.51
CA MET A 111 0.95 0.40 -11.46
C MET A 111 0.16 0.50 -12.77
N LEU A 112 -1.16 0.70 -12.68
CA LEU A 112 -2.02 0.86 -13.86
C LEU A 112 -1.64 2.10 -14.67
N LEU A 113 -1.35 3.23 -14.02
CA LEU A 113 -0.91 4.46 -14.69
C LEU A 113 0.42 4.27 -15.43
N LYS A 114 1.43 3.68 -14.77
CA LYS A 114 2.72 3.35 -15.41
C LYS A 114 2.54 2.41 -16.60
N GLY A 115 1.76 1.35 -16.43
CA GLY A 115 1.50 0.36 -17.46
C GLY A 115 0.82 0.96 -18.70
N THR A 116 -0.12 1.88 -18.47
CA THR A 116 -0.83 2.61 -19.54
C THR A 116 0.13 3.50 -20.33
N MET A 117 1.01 4.22 -19.65
CA MET A 117 2.01 5.07 -20.29
C MET A 117 3.05 4.28 -21.09
N ALA A 118 3.37 3.05 -20.64
CA ALA A 118 4.21 2.11 -21.36
C ALA A 118 3.47 1.39 -22.52
N GLY A 119 2.16 1.61 -22.70
CA GLY A 119 1.36 0.99 -23.75
C GLY A 119 1.07 -0.51 -23.56
N ARG A 120 1.09 -1.01 -22.32
CA ARG A 120 0.77 -2.42 -22.01
C ARG A 120 -0.73 -2.70 -22.11
N ASP A 121 -1.08 -3.97 -22.33
CA ASP A 121 -2.49 -4.38 -22.43
C ASP A 121 -3.22 -4.25 -21.08
N ILE A 122 -4.48 -3.80 -21.16
CA ILE A 122 -5.33 -3.53 -20.00
C ILE A 122 -5.58 -4.79 -19.18
N ASN A 123 -5.90 -5.90 -19.85
CA ASN A 123 -6.26 -7.14 -19.16
C ASN A 123 -5.02 -7.78 -18.53
N GLU A 124 -3.85 -7.62 -19.17
CA GLU A 124 -2.57 -8.03 -18.59
C GLU A 124 -2.26 -7.25 -17.31
N LEU A 125 -2.42 -5.92 -17.33
CA LEU A 125 -2.19 -5.06 -16.16
C LEU A 125 -3.14 -5.38 -15.00
N ILE A 126 -4.43 -5.58 -15.29
CA ILE A 126 -5.42 -5.95 -14.27
C ILE A 126 -5.09 -7.32 -13.67
N SER A 127 -4.58 -8.26 -14.47
CA SER A 127 -4.19 -9.60 -13.98
C SER A 127 -2.98 -9.60 -13.05
N GLN A 128 -2.16 -8.53 -13.11
CA GLN A 128 -0.99 -8.32 -12.25
C GLN A 128 -1.31 -7.49 -10.98
N ALA A 129 -2.52 -6.94 -10.88
CA ALA A 129 -2.92 -6.11 -9.76
C ALA A 129 -3.04 -6.93 -8.48
N HIS A 130 -2.64 -6.34 -7.35
CA HIS A 130 -2.72 -7.00 -6.06
C HIS A 130 -4.19 -7.18 -5.63
N PRO A 131 -4.64 -8.39 -5.26
CA PRO A 131 -6.06 -8.68 -5.00
C PRO A 131 -6.67 -7.87 -3.85
N LEU A 132 -5.87 -7.49 -2.83
CA LEU A 132 -6.33 -6.61 -1.74
C LEU A 132 -6.60 -5.16 -2.16
N GLY A 133 -5.97 -4.69 -3.23
CA GLY A 133 -6.11 -3.33 -3.73
C GLY A 133 -7.11 -3.19 -4.88
N MET A 134 -7.93 -4.22 -5.12
CA MET A 134 -8.88 -4.22 -6.22
C MET A 134 -10.06 -3.30 -5.92
N PHE A 135 -10.46 -2.52 -6.90
CA PHE A 135 -11.64 -1.66 -6.86
C PHE A 135 -12.53 -1.93 -8.07
N LYS A 136 -13.62 -1.18 -8.24
CA LYS A 136 -14.61 -1.44 -9.31
C LYS A 136 -13.92 -1.58 -10.67
N GLU A 137 -14.24 -2.66 -11.38
CA GLU A 137 -13.63 -2.97 -12.68
C GLU A 137 -13.84 -1.85 -13.71
N SER A 138 -15.01 -1.19 -13.67
CA SER A 138 -15.29 0.00 -14.48
C SER A 138 -14.25 1.10 -14.24
N THR A 139 -13.92 1.37 -12.98
CA THR A 139 -12.97 2.42 -12.59
C THR A 139 -11.55 2.01 -12.94
N MET A 140 -11.16 0.73 -12.76
CA MET A 140 -9.84 0.23 -13.20
C MET A 140 -9.67 0.38 -14.72
N ARG A 141 -10.70 0.03 -15.50
CA ARG A 141 -10.67 0.21 -16.96
C ARG A 141 -10.61 1.68 -17.35
N SER A 142 -11.28 2.58 -16.63
CA SER A 142 -11.16 4.03 -16.84
C SER A 142 -9.76 4.56 -16.53
N VAL A 143 -9.09 4.05 -15.49
CA VAL A 143 -7.69 4.42 -15.18
C VAL A 143 -6.75 4.02 -16.32
N VAL A 144 -7.01 2.88 -16.98
CA VAL A 144 -6.17 2.39 -18.08
C VAL A 144 -6.55 2.98 -19.44
N ALA A 145 -7.80 3.44 -19.61
CA ALA A 145 -8.21 4.24 -20.77
C ALA A 145 -7.67 5.69 -20.73
N PHE A 146 -6.77 5.98 -19.78
CA PHE A 146 -6.15 7.28 -19.60
C PHE A 146 -5.35 7.69 -20.84
N GLU A 147 -5.67 8.87 -21.35
CA GLU A 147 -4.87 9.55 -22.36
C GLU A 147 -4.01 10.61 -21.67
N SER A 148 -2.73 10.75 -22.09
CA SER A 148 -1.77 11.73 -21.56
C SER A 148 -2.07 13.18 -22.02
N ASN A 149 -3.34 13.56 -22.06
CA ASN A 149 -3.81 14.91 -22.36
C ASN A 149 -4.64 15.48 -21.21
N ALA A 150 -4.78 16.81 -21.16
CA ALA A 150 -5.46 17.53 -20.08
C ALA A 150 -6.87 17.01 -19.75
N LYS A 151 -7.56 16.40 -20.71
CA LYS A 151 -8.90 15.82 -20.52
C LYS A 151 -8.83 14.43 -19.88
N GLY A 152 -7.91 13.57 -20.34
CA GLY A 152 -7.64 12.27 -19.73
C GLY A 152 -7.25 12.38 -18.25
N TYR A 153 -6.50 13.43 -17.87
CA TYR A 153 -6.24 13.72 -16.46
C TYR A 153 -7.50 14.04 -15.67
N ALA A 154 -8.32 14.98 -16.16
CA ALA A 154 -9.57 15.35 -15.50
C ALA A 154 -10.51 14.13 -15.34
N ASP A 155 -10.58 13.27 -16.35
CA ASP A 155 -11.39 12.07 -16.36
C ASP A 155 -10.84 11.01 -15.38
N LEU A 156 -9.52 10.77 -15.37
CA LEU A 156 -8.86 9.88 -14.41
C LEU A 156 -9.10 10.35 -12.98
N TYR A 157 -8.91 11.63 -12.70
CA TYR A 157 -9.15 12.20 -11.39
C TYR A 157 -10.61 12.09 -11.00
N GLN A 158 -11.55 12.42 -11.89
CA GLN A 158 -12.96 12.27 -11.59
C GLN A 158 -13.33 10.82 -11.28
N CYS A 159 -12.81 9.84 -12.03
CA CYS A 159 -13.02 8.42 -11.76
C CYS A 159 -12.44 8.00 -10.41
N VAL A 160 -11.18 8.32 -10.12
CA VAL A 160 -10.51 7.93 -8.86
C VAL A 160 -11.12 8.64 -7.66
N LEU A 161 -11.40 9.94 -7.76
CA LEU A 161 -11.97 10.76 -6.68
C LEU A 161 -13.39 10.35 -6.31
N VAL A 162 -14.20 9.88 -7.28
CA VAL A 162 -15.60 9.52 -7.04
C VAL A 162 -15.75 8.08 -6.59
N ASP A 163 -14.96 7.15 -7.13
CA ASP A 163 -15.17 5.72 -6.94
C ASP A 163 -14.23 5.04 -5.94
N THR A 164 -13.20 5.74 -5.44
CA THR A 164 -12.21 5.13 -4.53
C THR A 164 -12.05 5.90 -3.22
N PRO A 165 -11.89 5.21 -2.07
CA PRO A 165 -11.67 5.87 -0.79
C PRO A 165 -10.32 6.61 -0.73
N VAL A 166 -9.33 6.19 -1.53
CA VAL A 166 -8.02 6.86 -1.64
C VAL A 166 -8.08 8.17 -2.43
N GLY A 167 -9.22 8.48 -3.07
CA GLY A 167 -9.43 9.73 -3.79
C GLY A 167 -9.18 10.98 -2.93
N VAL A 168 -9.46 10.93 -1.63
CA VAL A 168 -9.19 12.06 -0.72
C VAL A 168 -7.71 12.48 -0.73
N TYR A 169 -6.78 11.54 -0.88
CA TYR A 169 -5.34 11.81 -0.92
C TYR A 169 -4.92 12.47 -2.25
N PHE A 170 -5.52 12.04 -3.36
CA PHE A 170 -5.34 12.69 -4.66
C PHE A 170 -5.86 14.12 -4.65
N SER A 171 -7.01 14.38 -4.00
CA SER A 171 -7.54 15.73 -3.88
C SER A 171 -6.59 16.64 -3.08
N LYS A 172 -6.05 16.14 -1.96
CA LYS A 172 -5.06 16.86 -1.15
C LYS A 172 -3.80 17.18 -1.97
N PHE A 173 -3.26 16.19 -2.69
CA PHE A 173 -2.11 16.38 -3.57
C PHE A 173 -2.36 17.47 -4.62
N LEU A 174 -3.51 17.44 -5.31
CA LEU A 174 -3.85 18.44 -6.33
C LEU A 174 -4.03 19.84 -5.75
N GLN A 175 -4.67 19.97 -4.59
CA GLN A 175 -4.81 21.25 -3.91
C GLN A 175 -3.44 21.82 -3.54
N GLU A 176 -2.56 20.98 -2.98
CA GLU A 176 -1.23 21.40 -2.56
C GLU A 176 -0.35 21.79 -3.77
N SER A 177 -0.45 21.04 -4.87
CA SER A 177 0.20 21.36 -6.14
C SER A 177 -0.35 22.65 -6.76
N SER A 178 -1.67 22.89 -6.70
CA SER A 178 -2.29 24.10 -7.24
C SER A 178 -1.95 25.39 -6.47
N GLN A 179 -1.74 25.29 -5.15
CA GLN A 179 -1.41 26.45 -4.31
C GLN A 179 0.02 26.95 -4.48
N ASN A 180 0.94 26.10 -4.94
CA ASN A 180 2.34 26.47 -5.17
C ASN A 180 2.60 27.01 -6.59
N VAL A 181 1.52 27.33 -7.31
CA VAL A 181 1.53 27.42 -8.76
C VAL A 181 0.79 28.69 -9.19
N GLY A 182 1.55 29.79 -9.31
CA GLY A 182 1.40 30.77 -10.39
C GLY A 182 1.81 30.20 -11.77
N MET A 183 1.74 28.87 -11.90
CA MET A 183 2.35 28.02 -12.93
C MET A 183 1.32 27.01 -13.49
N ALA A 184 0.01 27.28 -13.36
CA ALA A 184 -1.05 26.32 -13.73
C ALA A 184 -1.18 26.17 -15.26
N GLY A 185 -0.28 26.81 -16.01
CA GLY A 185 -0.09 26.58 -17.44
C GLY A 185 0.74 25.33 -17.76
N GLU A 186 1.50 24.76 -16.81
CA GLU A 186 2.56 23.77 -17.11
C GLU A 186 2.38 22.37 -16.50
N ILE A 187 1.28 22.07 -15.79
CA ILE A 187 0.86 20.66 -15.54
C ILE A 187 0.21 20.07 -16.81
N ARG A 188 0.76 20.41 -17.98
CA ARG A 188 0.23 20.05 -19.31
C ARG A 188 1.21 19.25 -20.15
N ASN A 189 2.41 19.01 -19.66
CA ASN A 189 3.42 18.28 -20.40
C ASN A 189 3.60 16.93 -19.72
N VAL A 190 3.28 15.87 -20.48
CA VAL A 190 3.71 14.47 -20.33
C VAL A 190 4.23 14.10 -18.93
N LEU A 191 3.43 13.36 -18.15
CA LEU A 191 3.94 12.67 -16.97
C LEU A 191 5.20 11.89 -17.37
N GLU A 192 6.33 12.23 -16.77
CA GLU A 192 7.51 11.37 -16.83
C GLU A 192 7.39 10.30 -15.72
N GLU A 193 8.12 9.19 -15.84
CA GLU A 193 8.10 8.13 -14.81
C GLU A 193 8.45 8.67 -13.40
N THR A 194 9.28 9.71 -13.35
CA THR A 194 9.67 10.45 -12.14
C THR A 194 8.46 11.11 -11.46
N GLU A 195 7.51 11.64 -12.22
CA GLU A 195 6.32 12.30 -11.67
C GLU A 195 5.35 11.32 -11.04
N ILE A 196 5.24 10.10 -11.57
CA ILE A 196 4.40 9.06 -10.96
C ILE A 196 4.96 8.62 -9.61
N GLU A 197 6.29 8.53 -9.46
CA GLU A 197 6.90 8.23 -8.16
C GLU A 197 6.67 9.35 -7.13
N ILE A 198 6.70 10.61 -7.56
CA ILE A 198 6.37 11.76 -6.70
C ILE A 198 4.92 11.71 -6.24
N ILE A 199 3.99 11.41 -7.16
CA ILE A 199 2.58 11.23 -6.84
C ILE A 199 2.43 10.08 -5.84
N LYS A 200 3.03 8.92 -6.10
CA LYS A 200 3.01 7.76 -5.21
C LYS A 200 3.50 8.12 -3.80
N ALA A 201 4.67 8.77 -3.70
CA ALA A 201 5.24 9.16 -2.42
C ALA A 201 4.33 10.15 -1.65
N SER A 202 3.70 11.09 -2.37
CA SER A 202 2.75 12.05 -1.78
C SER A 202 1.48 11.37 -1.27
N LEU A 203 0.92 10.44 -2.04
CA LEU A 203 -0.28 9.69 -1.63
C LEU A 203 0.02 8.82 -0.41
N MET A 204 1.17 8.14 -0.40
CA MET A 204 1.62 7.33 0.74
C MET A 204 1.83 8.17 1.98
N LYS A 205 2.36 9.39 1.86
CA LYS A 205 2.45 10.34 2.97
C LYS A 205 1.07 10.61 3.59
N TYR A 206 0.10 11.06 2.78
CA TYR A 206 -1.21 11.42 3.32
C TYR A 206 -1.96 10.20 3.89
N TYR A 207 -1.80 9.03 3.28
CA TYR A 207 -2.33 7.77 3.78
C TYR A 207 -1.77 7.43 5.16
N LEU A 208 -0.44 7.49 5.33
CA LEU A 208 0.20 7.17 6.61
C LEU A 208 -0.22 8.16 7.71
N GLU A 209 -0.29 9.46 7.41
CA GLU A 209 -0.74 10.49 8.34
C GLU A 209 -2.20 10.28 8.77
N ASP A 210 -3.09 9.96 7.83
CA ASP A 210 -4.50 9.71 8.11
C ASP A 210 -4.72 8.41 8.89
N PHE A 211 -4.00 7.34 8.52
CA PHE A 211 -4.09 6.06 9.23
C PHE A 211 -3.52 6.16 10.65
N TYR A 212 -2.45 6.94 10.85
CA TYR A 212 -1.92 7.23 12.18
C TYR A 212 -2.92 8.01 13.03
N ALA A 213 -3.56 9.04 12.46
CA ALA A 213 -4.58 9.82 13.17
C ALA A 213 -5.79 8.95 13.55
N PHE A 214 -6.23 8.07 12.65
CA PHE A 214 -7.28 7.09 12.93
C PHE A 214 -6.88 6.16 14.09
N CYS A 215 -5.70 5.52 14.03
CA CYS A 215 -5.23 4.62 15.10
C CYS A 215 -5.08 5.35 16.44
N SER A 216 -4.57 6.58 16.43
CA SER A 216 -4.45 7.42 17.62
C SER A 216 -5.82 7.73 18.24
N SER A 217 -6.84 7.95 17.40
CA SER A 217 -8.21 8.20 17.86
C SER A 217 -8.90 6.99 18.50
N LEU A 218 -8.47 5.76 18.16
CA LEU A 218 -9.01 4.54 18.77
C LEU A 218 -8.51 4.34 20.22
N GLY A 219 -7.31 4.84 20.53
CA GLY A 219 -6.72 4.73 21.86
C GLY A 219 -6.34 3.30 22.26
N GLY A 220 -6.03 3.13 23.56
CA GLY A 220 -5.68 1.83 24.16
C GLY A 220 -4.43 1.17 23.56
N ASP A 221 -4.36 -0.16 23.70
CA ASP A 221 -3.22 -0.95 23.21
C ASP A 221 -3.10 -0.89 21.68
N THR A 222 -4.23 -0.75 20.96
CA THR A 222 -4.24 -0.59 19.50
C THR A 222 -3.46 0.66 19.09
N ALA A 223 -3.72 1.80 19.73
CA ALA A 223 -2.99 3.03 19.44
C ALA A 223 -1.49 2.88 19.75
N THR A 224 -1.14 2.33 20.92
CA THR A 224 0.26 2.17 21.32
C THR A 224 1.06 1.34 20.31
N ILE A 225 0.56 0.17 19.92
CA ILE A 225 1.27 -0.73 19.02
C ILE A 225 1.22 -0.25 17.57
N MET A 226 0.04 0.14 17.07
CA MET A 226 -0.08 0.51 15.66
C MET A 226 0.57 1.85 15.34
N CYS A 227 0.50 2.84 16.23
CA CYS A 227 1.19 4.11 16.00
C CYS A 227 2.71 3.93 15.96
N GLU A 228 3.28 3.01 16.75
CA GLU A 228 4.71 2.67 16.66
C GLU A 228 5.05 2.01 15.32
N ILE A 229 4.26 1.03 14.87
CA ILE A 229 4.46 0.37 13.57
C ILE A 229 4.37 1.39 12.42
N LEU A 230 3.37 2.27 12.45
CA LEU A 230 3.17 3.31 11.44
C LEU A 230 4.28 4.36 11.49
N ALA A 231 4.81 4.69 12.67
CA ALA A 231 5.96 5.58 12.83
C ALA A 231 7.20 5.01 12.13
N VAL A 232 7.50 3.72 12.34
CA VAL A 232 8.61 3.04 11.64
C VAL A 232 8.39 3.02 10.12
N ARG A 233 7.16 2.78 9.67
CA ARG A 233 6.82 2.78 8.23
C ARG A 233 6.97 4.18 7.62
N ALA A 234 6.60 5.23 8.35
CA ALA A 234 6.82 6.62 7.95
C ALA A 234 8.30 6.97 7.84
N ASP A 235 9.12 6.54 8.80
CA ASP A 235 10.57 6.74 8.77
C ASP A 235 11.21 6.01 7.58
N THR A 236 10.77 4.78 7.31
CA THR A 236 11.21 3.99 6.15
C THR A 236 10.83 4.68 4.83
N GLN A 237 9.61 5.23 4.74
CA GLN A 237 9.18 6.01 3.58
C GLN A 237 10.04 7.26 3.40
N ALA A 238 10.37 7.99 4.46
CA ALA A 238 11.24 9.17 4.38
C ALA A 238 12.65 8.82 3.89
N ILE A 239 13.22 7.70 4.37
CA ILE A 239 14.51 7.19 3.91
C ILE A 239 14.45 6.79 2.44
N ASN A 240 13.46 5.99 2.04
CA ASN A 240 13.29 5.53 0.66
C ASN A 240 13.12 6.70 -0.32
N VAL A 241 12.34 7.72 0.04
CA VAL A 241 12.20 8.94 -0.77
C VAL A 241 13.53 9.66 -0.91
N THR A 242 14.34 9.69 0.15
CA THR A 242 15.66 10.34 0.11
C THR A 242 16.62 9.58 -0.81
N LEU A 243 16.70 8.25 -0.69
CA LEU A 243 17.54 7.40 -1.53
C LEU A 243 17.10 7.46 -3.00
N ASN A 244 15.81 7.31 -3.28
CA ASN A 244 15.27 7.36 -4.64
C ASN A 244 15.34 8.75 -5.26
N SER A 245 15.56 9.80 -4.47
CA SER A 245 15.78 11.15 -5.00
C SER A 245 17.18 11.32 -5.60
N PHE A 246 18.15 10.49 -5.24
CA PHE A 246 19.51 10.58 -5.76
C PHE A 246 19.54 10.32 -7.28
N GLY A 247 20.25 11.16 -8.01
CA GLY A 247 20.27 11.11 -9.48
C GLY A 247 19.02 11.69 -10.16
N THR A 248 18.02 12.16 -9.41
CA THR A 248 16.83 12.85 -9.95
C THR A 248 16.92 14.37 -9.73
N PRO A 249 16.11 15.18 -10.43
CA PRO A 249 16.03 16.63 -10.17
C PRO A 249 15.71 16.96 -8.71
N LEU A 250 15.03 16.08 -7.98
CA LEU A 250 14.68 16.29 -6.56
C LEU A 250 15.90 16.40 -5.63
N ASN A 251 17.09 15.99 -6.06
CA ASN A 251 18.33 16.15 -5.29
C ASN A 251 18.97 17.55 -5.47
N GLU A 252 18.44 18.39 -6.36
CA GLU A 252 18.93 19.75 -6.54
C GLU A 252 18.79 20.58 -5.25
N PRO A 253 19.77 21.43 -4.89
CA PRO A 253 19.75 22.18 -3.62
C PRO A 253 18.48 23.00 -3.38
N SER A 254 17.89 23.57 -4.43
CA SER A 254 16.61 24.29 -4.37
C SER A 254 15.47 23.35 -3.98
N MET A 255 15.31 22.25 -4.72
CA MET A 255 14.19 21.31 -4.59
C MET A 255 14.29 20.38 -3.38
N ARG A 256 15.49 20.19 -2.81
CA ARG A 256 15.69 19.43 -1.57
C ARG A 256 14.93 20.03 -0.39
N SER A 257 14.98 21.35 -0.26
CA SER A 257 14.39 22.08 0.86
C SER A 257 12.87 22.31 0.71
N THR A 258 12.35 22.24 -0.52
CA THR A 258 10.95 22.48 -0.86
C THR A 258 10.22 21.18 -1.18
N ASP A 259 10.55 20.56 -2.30
CA ASP A 259 9.75 19.49 -2.92
C ASP A 259 10.04 18.14 -2.30
N ARG A 260 11.32 17.80 -2.09
CA ARG A 260 11.67 16.53 -1.43
C ARG A 260 11.18 16.50 0.01
N LYS A 261 11.41 17.58 0.76
CA LYS A 261 10.95 17.69 2.16
C LYS A 261 9.43 17.54 2.30
N ARG A 262 8.67 17.98 1.30
CA ARG A 262 7.20 17.87 1.28
C ARG A 262 6.73 16.42 1.20
N LEU A 263 7.51 15.53 0.58
CA LEU A 263 7.17 14.11 0.43
C LEU A 263 7.33 13.31 1.73
N TYR A 264 8.00 13.86 2.75
CA TYR A 264 8.16 13.18 4.03
C TYR A 264 6.88 13.22 4.86
N PRO A 265 6.47 12.09 5.46
CA PRO A 265 5.41 12.07 6.45
C PRO A 265 5.71 12.97 7.65
N SER A 266 4.67 13.61 8.18
CA SER A 266 4.74 14.48 9.37
C SER A 266 4.58 13.70 10.68
N ILE A 267 4.93 12.42 10.65
CA ILE A 267 4.86 11.44 11.75
C ILE A 267 6.16 10.61 11.73
N GLY A 268 6.38 9.77 12.75
CA GLY A 268 7.60 8.95 12.85
C GLY A 268 8.55 9.41 13.93
N PHE A 269 9.61 8.65 14.16
CA PHE A 269 10.64 9.00 15.13
C PHE A 269 11.67 9.98 14.54
N LEU A 270 11.80 10.02 13.21
CA LEU A 270 12.67 10.97 12.53
C LEU A 270 12.02 12.36 12.41
N TYR A 271 10.70 12.48 12.48
CA TYR A 271 10.05 13.77 12.40
C TYR A 271 10.12 14.53 13.76
N PRO A 272 10.41 15.85 13.79
CA PRO A 272 10.77 16.71 12.66
C PRO A 272 12.28 16.83 12.41
N ALA A 273 13.13 16.49 13.40
CA ALA A 273 14.56 16.79 13.35
C ALA A 273 15.32 15.93 12.34
N GLY A 274 15.15 14.61 12.39
CA GLY A 274 15.74 13.65 11.46
C GLY A 274 15.28 13.87 10.01
N THR A 275 13.99 14.15 9.77
CA THR A 275 13.49 14.48 8.43
C THR A 275 14.09 15.76 7.87
N ASN A 276 14.38 16.76 8.73
CA ASN A 276 15.10 17.97 8.30
C ASN A 276 16.56 17.70 7.96
N MET A 277 17.21 16.77 8.68
CA MET A 277 18.57 16.33 8.35
C MET A 277 18.59 15.57 7.03
N LEU A 278 17.67 14.62 6.83
CA LEU A 278 17.50 13.89 5.57
C LEU A 278 17.23 14.84 4.39
N ALA A 279 16.42 15.88 4.58
CA ALA A 279 16.20 16.91 3.57
C ALA A 279 17.48 17.63 3.14
N ALA A 280 18.52 17.68 3.97
CA ALA A 280 19.80 18.31 3.64
C ALA A 280 20.83 17.35 3.00
N VAL A 281 20.60 16.04 3.02
CA VAL A 281 21.51 15.03 2.48
C VAL A 281 21.59 15.12 0.94
N SER A 282 22.77 14.89 0.36
CA SER A 282 22.98 14.92 -1.09
C SER A 282 23.54 13.62 -1.67
N ASP A 283 24.02 12.70 -0.83
CA ASP A 283 24.75 11.49 -1.22
C ASP A 283 24.51 10.38 -0.18
N GLU A 284 24.71 9.12 -0.54
CA GLU A 284 24.53 7.93 0.30
C GLU A 284 25.54 7.86 1.46
N GLU A 285 26.76 8.38 1.24
CA GLU A 285 27.83 8.34 2.25
C GLU A 285 27.69 9.39 3.37
N ARG A 286 26.72 10.30 3.30
CA ARG A 286 26.61 11.48 4.18
C ARG A 286 25.29 11.66 4.89
#